data_AF-A0A0N4XPR8-F1
#
_entry.id   AF-A0A0N4XPR8-F1
#
_cell.length_a   1.000
_cell.length_b   1.000
_cell.length_c   1.000
_cell.angle_alpha   90.00
_cell.angle_beta   90.00
_cell.angle_gamma   90.00
#
_symmetry.space_group_name_H-M   'P 1'
#
loop_
_entity.id
_entity.type
_entity.pdbx_description
1 polymer ?
#
loop_
_entity_poly.entity_id
_entity_poly.type
_entity_poly.pdbx_seq_one_letter_code
_entity_poly.pdbx_strand_id
1 'polypeptide(L)'
;MMPLVYRANAMADELKRNVKFELVLVSPEMRGLPADGLTEIWVSVHNLAEDTRFMWEKARFMNRYYGMQEMYENKQDGEDWAMPKVSE
;
A
#
# COMPACT_ATOMS: atom_id res chain seq x y z
N MET A 1 -1.76 9.94 6.80
CA MET A 1 -1.12 8.84 6.04
C MET A 1 -0.49 7.82 6.97
N MET A 2 0.32 8.24 7.96
CA MET A 2 0.89 7.36 8.99
C MET A 2 -0.12 6.37 9.63
N PRO A 3 -1.31 6.79 10.11
CA PRO A 3 -2.25 5.85 10.72
C PRO A 3 -2.76 4.78 9.74
N LEU A 4 -2.88 5.12 8.45
CA LEU A 4 -3.34 4.20 7.42
C LEU A 4 -2.27 3.17 7.07
N VAL A 5 -1.00 3.58 7.00
CA VAL A 5 0.13 2.65 6.84
C VAL A 5 0.24 1.69 8.02
N TYR A 6 0.06 2.19 9.24
CA TYR A 6 0.04 1.34 10.44
C TYR A 6 -1.09 0.28 10.37
N ARG A 7 -2.31 0.70 10.03
CA ARG A 7 -3.44 -0.22 9.86
C ARG A 7 -3.23 -1.20 8.72
N ALA A 8 -2.66 -0.76 7.59
CA ALA A 8 -2.37 -1.64 6.46
C ALA A 8 -1.41 -2.77 6.84
N ASN A 9 -0.36 -2.46 7.60
CA ASN A 9 0.57 -3.48 8.11
C ASN A 9 -0.13 -4.45 9.09
N ALA A 10 -0.94 -3.94 10.01
CA ALA A 10 -1.70 -4.80 10.92
C ALA A 10 -2.65 -5.75 10.16
N MET A 11 -3.40 -5.23 9.18
CA MET A 11 -4.26 -6.06 8.31
C MET A 11 -3.44 -7.10 7.53
N ALA A 12 -2.27 -6.73 7.00
CA ALA A 12 -1.40 -7.67 6.29
C ALA A 12 -0.94 -8.81 7.21
N ASP A 13 -0.50 -8.51 8.43
CA ASP A 13 -0.08 -9.51 9.42
C ASP A 13 -1.24 -10.46 9.78
N GLU A 14 -2.42 -9.92 10.05
CA GLU A 14 -3.61 -10.71 10.39
C GLU A 14 -4.14 -11.56 9.23
N LEU A 15 -4.03 -11.06 8.00
CA LEU A 15 -4.32 -11.79 6.76
C LEU A 15 -3.20 -12.77 6.36
N LYS A 16 -2.09 -12.82 7.12
CA LYS A 16 -0.89 -13.61 6.82
C LYS A 16 -0.34 -13.32 5.41
N ARG A 17 -0.34 -12.05 5.02
CA ARG A 17 0.21 -11.57 3.75
C ARG A 17 1.63 -11.07 3.96
N ASN A 18 2.57 -11.59 3.18
CA ASN A 18 3.99 -11.27 3.24
C ASN A 18 4.31 -9.91 2.58
N VAL A 19 3.72 -8.82 3.10
CA VAL A 19 3.91 -7.47 2.59
C VAL A 19 4.09 -6.47 3.74
N LYS A 20 4.97 -5.49 3.56
CA LYS A 20 5.15 -4.35 4.49
C LYS A 20 5.02 -3.02 3.77
N PHE A 21 4.50 -2.04 4.49
CA PHE A 21 4.26 -0.67 4.03
C PHE A 21 5.03 0.34 4.88
N GLU A 22 5.72 1.28 4.25
CA GLU A 22 6.49 2.34 4.92
C GLU A 22 6.25 3.69 4.24
N LEU A 23 6.23 4.79 5.00
CA LEU A 23 6.22 6.12 4.39
C LEU A 23 7.61 6.48 3.90
N VAL A 24 7.64 7.09 2.72
CA VAL A 24 8.86 7.61 2.10
C VAL A 24 8.62 9.02 1.60
N LEU A 25 9.64 9.86 1.75
CA LEU A 25 9.67 11.20 1.18
C LEU A 25 10.32 11.12 -0.19
N VAL A 26 9.64 11.65 -1.21
CA VAL A 26 10.10 11.63 -2.59
C VAL A 26 10.29 13.06 -3.04
N SER A 27 11.54 13.43 -3.29
CA SER A 27 11.86 14.77 -3.78
C SER A 27 11.34 14.98 -5.21
N PRO A 28 11.19 16.22 -5.68
CA PRO A 28 10.87 16.51 -7.08
C PRO A 28 11.85 15.84 -8.05
N GLU A 29 13.15 15.88 -7.76
CA GLU A 29 14.21 15.36 -8.63
C GLU A 29 14.10 13.84 -8.80
N MET A 30 13.76 13.12 -7.72
CA MET A 30 13.50 11.67 -7.80
C MET A 30 12.30 11.32 -8.68
N ARG A 31 11.39 12.27 -8.89
CA ARG A 31 10.23 12.15 -9.79
C ARG A 31 10.53 12.69 -11.19
N GLY A 32 11.76 13.12 -11.47
CA GLY A 32 12.14 13.73 -12.73
C GLY A 32 11.63 15.16 -12.91
N LEU A 33 11.27 15.84 -11.83
CA LEU A 33 10.80 17.22 -11.81
C LEU A 33 11.93 18.19 -11.43
N PRO A 34 11.80 19.49 -11.78
CA PRO A 34 12.72 20.52 -11.32
C PRO A 34 12.81 20.63 -9.79
N ALA A 35 14.00 21.01 -9.29
CA ALA A 35 14.32 21.02 -7.86
C ALA A 35 13.54 22.06 -7.01
N ASP A 36 12.84 22.99 -7.66
CA ASP A 36 11.97 23.97 -7.00
C ASP A 36 10.58 23.42 -6.65
N GLY A 37 10.29 22.17 -7.01
CA GLY A 37 9.05 21.48 -6.64
C GLY A 37 8.96 21.12 -5.14
N LEU A 38 7.81 20.61 -4.73
CA LEU A 38 7.58 20.13 -3.36
C LEU A 38 7.99 18.66 -3.19
N THR A 39 8.54 18.33 -2.02
CA THR A 39 8.68 16.92 -1.62
C THR A 39 7.31 16.32 -1.34
N GLU A 40 7.07 15.11 -1.83
CA GLU A 40 5.82 14.39 -1.64
C GLU A 40 5.98 13.18 -0.72
N ILE A 41 4.88 12.80 -0.06
CA ILE A 41 4.82 11.58 0.74
C ILE A 41 4.26 10.45 -0.12
N TRP A 42 5.05 9.41 -0.35
CA TRP A 42 4.65 8.18 -1.02
C TRP A 42 4.72 7.01 -0.02
N VAL A 43 4.33 5.82 -0.48
CA VAL A 43 4.40 4.58 0.30
C VAL A 43 5.31 3.59 -0.39
N SER A 44 6.35 3.13 0.29
CA SER A 44 7.14 1.97 -0.11
C SER A 44 6.38 0.70 0.25
N VAL A 45 6.28 -0.22 -0.71
CA VAL A 45 5.64 -1.53 -0.56
C VAL A 45 6.71 -2.58 -0.77
N HIS A 46 6.99 -3.37 0.27
CA HIS A 46 7.96 -4.45 0.22
C HIS A 46 7.23 -5.79 0.21
N ASN A 47 7.26 -6.49 -0.93
CA ASN A 47 6.85 -7.89 -0.99
C ASN A 47 7.97 -8.74 -0.39
N LEU A 48 7.73 -9.30 0.79
CA LEU A 48 8.73 -10.07 1.53
C LEU A 48 8.96 -11.46 0.93
N ALA A 49 8.04 -11.98 0.13
CA ALA A 49 8.17 -13.30 -0.47
C ALA A 49 9.15 -13.30 -1.66
N GLU A 50 9.17 -12.22 -2.43
CA GLU A 50 10.01 -12.05 -3.62
C GLU A 50 11.19 -11.08 -3.39
N ASP A 51 11.25 -10.48 -2.20
CA ASP A 51 12.17 -9.40 -1.84
C ASP A 51 12.15 -8.21 -2.83
N THR A 52 10.96 -7.87 -3.33
CA THR A 52 10.76 -6.78 -4.29
C THR A 52 10.15 -5.56 -3.62
N ARG A 53 10.58 -4.36 -4.05
CA ARG A 53 10.10 -3.08 -3.53
C ARG A 53 9.54 -2.20 -4.63
N PHE A 54 8.40 -1.59 -4.34
CA PHE A 54 7.72 -0.65 -5.23
C PHE A 54 7.32 0.60 -4.45
N MET A 55 7.24 1.74 -5.14
CA MET A 55 6.75 2.98 -4.54
C MET A 55 5.38 3.31 -5.12
N TRP A 56 4.43 3.61 -4.25
CA TRP A 56 3.09 4.02 -4.62
C TRP A 56 2.84 5.46 -4.20
N GLU A 57 2.36 6.25 -5.15
CA GLU A 57 1.72 7.52 -4.85
C GLU A 57 0.55 7.33 -3.89
N LYS A 58 0.23 8.41 -3.16
CA LYS A 58 -0.88 8.44 -2.19
C LYS A 58 -2.18 7.89 -2.78
N ALA A 59 -2.57 8.30 -3.99
CA ALA A 59 -3.82 7.85 -4.61
C ALA A 59 -3.85 6.33 -4.85
N ARG A 60 -2.75 5.77 -5.37
CA ARG A 60 -2.61 4.34 -5.60
C ARG A 60 -2.65 3.55 -4.29
N PHE A 61 -1.96 4.03 -3.25
CA PHE A 61 -2.03 3.42 -1.92
C PHE A 61 -3.45 3.42 -1.37
N MET A 62 -4.18 4.54 -1.44
CA MET A 62 -5.55 4.63 -0.92
C MET A 62 -6.49 3.63 -1.61
N ASN A 63 -6.44 3.52 -2.94
CA ASN A 63 -7.25 2.56 -3.68
C ASN A 63 -6.99 1.12 -3.24
N ARG A 64 -5.72 0.75 -3.04
CA ARG A 64 -5.34 -0.60 -2.57
C ARG A 64 -5.68 -0.82 -1.10
N TYR A 65 -5.56 0.21 -0.27
CA TYR A 65 -5.94 0.17 1.15
C TYR A 65 -7.42 -0.14 1.32
N TYR A 66 -8.31 0.49 0.55
CA TYR A 66 -9.75 0.21 0.65
C TYR A 66 -10.08 -1.23 0.24
N GLY A 67 -9.42 -1.76 -0.79
CA GLY A 67 -9.55 -3.19 -1.13
C GLY A 67 -9.04 -4.12 -0.03
N MET A 68 -7.92 -3.79 0.63
CA MET A 68 -7.44 -4.56 1.79
C MET A 68 -8.42 -4.52 2.96
N GLN A 69 -9.09 -3.38 3.18
CA GLN A 69 -10.06 -3.22 4.25
C GLN A 69 -11.31 -4.09 3.98
N GLU A 70 -11.85 -4.06 2.77
CA GLU A 70 -12.98 -4.91 2.36
C GLU A 70 -12.63 -6.41 2.51
N MET A 71 -11.43 -6.81 2.09
CA MET A 71 -10.95 -8.18 2.28
C MET A 71 -10.86 -8.58 3.75
N TYR A 72 -10.43 -7.65 4.60
CA TYR A 72 -10.30 -7.88 6.02
C TYR A 72 -11.68 -8.03 6.70
N GLU A 73 -12.63 -7.17 6.35
CA GLU A 73 -14.03 -7.24 6.81
C GLU A 73 -14.68 -8.58 6.40
N ASN A 74 -14.58 -8.98 5.13
CA ASN A 74 -15.14 -10.25 4.65
C ASN A 74 -14.57 -11.48 5.39
N LYS A 75 -13.28 -11.47 5.70
CA LYS A 75 -12.66 -12.55 6.49
C LYS A 75 -13.23 -12.62 7.91
N GLN A 76 -13.48 -11.48 8.55
CA GLN A 76 -14.06 -11.45 9.90
C GLN A 76 -15.49 -11.98 9.90
N ASP A 77 -16.24 -11.75 8.82
CA ASP A 77 -17.60 -12.25 8.63
C ASP A 77 -17.65 -13.73 8.19
N GLY A 78 -16.49 -14.36 7.96
CA GLY A 78 -16.38 -15.77 7.60
C GLY A 78 -16.62 -16.06 6.12
N GLU A 79 -16.59 -15.04 5.26
CA GLU A 79 -16.74 -15.19 3.82
C GLU A 79 -15.38 -15.47 3.14
N ASP A 80 -15.36 -16.47 2.25
CA ASP A 80 -14.18 -16.83 1.46
C ASP A 80 -14.07 -15.85 0.29
N TRP A 81 -13.28 -14.78 0.47
CA TRP A 81 -13.15 -13.74 -0.54
C TRP A 81 -12.31 -14.23 -1.74
N ALA A 82 -12.88 -14.16 -2.94
CA ALA A 82 -12.13 -14.28 -4.20
C ALA A 82 -11.78 -12.86 -4.67
N MET A 83 -10.48 -12.57 -4.84
CA MET A 83 -10.02 -11.27 -5.35
C MET A 83 -10.76 -10.92 -6.65
N PRO A 84 -11.46 -9.77 -6.75
CA PRO A 84 -11.97 -9.31 -8.03
C PRO A 84 -10.76 -9.12 -8.96
N LYS A 85 -10.77 -9.78 -10.11
CA LYS A 85 -9.77 -9.53 -11.16
C LYS A 85 -10.00 -8.12 -11.67
N VAL A 86 -9.21 -7.17 -11.19
CA VAL A 86 -9.17 -5.83 -11.78
C VAL A 86 -8.54 -6.01 -13.17
N SER A 87 -9.36 -5.88 -14.21
CA SER A 87 -8.88 -5.77 -15.59
C SER A 87 -8.00 -4.52 -15.70
N GLU A 88 -6.77 -4.71 -16.18
CA GLU A 88 -5.83 -3.64 -16.55
C GLU A 88 -6.41 -2.68 -17.60
#